data_AF-W2CV08-F1
#
_entry.id   AF-W2CV08-F1
#
_cell.length_a   1.000
_cell.length_b   1.000
_cell.length_c   1.000
_cell.angle_alpha   90.00
_cell.angle_beta   90.00
_cell.angle_gamma   90.00
#
_symmetry.space_group_name_H-M   'P 1'
#
loop_
_entity.id
_entity.type
_entity.pdbx_description
1 polymer ?
#
loop_
_entity_poly.entity_id
_entity_poly.type
_entity_poly.pdbx_seq_one_letter_code
_entity_poly.pdbx_strand_id
1 'polypeptide(L)'
;RMRVNFASERIEFTTGYRIDAAKWDVDKQRVKNGCTNKLKQSAAEINASLLRYYTDIQGIFKKFEVQEILPTTEQIKKAFNTL
;
A
#
# COMPACT_ATOMS: atom_id res chain seq x y z
N ARG A 1 -7.87 1.34 0.55
CA ARG A 1 -7.56 -0.11 0.66
C ARG A 1 -6.49 -0.41 -0.38
N MET A 2 -5.41 -1.08 0.02
CA MET A 2 -4.36 -1.54 -0.88
C MET A 2 -4.57 -3.04 -1.15
N ARG A 3 -4.37 -3.47 -2.39
CA ARG A 3 -4.59 -4.86 -2.82
C ARG A 3 -3.32 -5.37 -3.48
N VAL A 4 -2.85 -6.51 -3.02
CA VAL A 4 -1.72 -7.23 -3.62
C VAL A 4 -2.25 -8.56 -4.14
N ASN A 5 -2.04 -8.84 -5.43
CA ASN A 5 -2.34 -10.16 -5.99
C ASN A 5 -1.04 -10.95 -6.06
N PHE A 6 -1.01 -12.12 -5.43
CA PHE A 6 0.16 -12.99 -5.37
C PHE A 6 -0.30 -14.45 -5.34
N ALA A 7 0.33 -15.31 -6.15
CA ALA A 7 -0.02 -16.74 -6.24
C ALA A 7 -1.52 -17.00 -6.48
N SER A 8 -2.16 -16.21 -7.35
CA SER A 8 -3.62 -16.23 -7.61
C SER A 8 -4.52 -15.90 -6.41
N GLU A 9 -3.93 -15.48 -5.29
CA GLU A 9 -4.64 -15.01 -4.11
C GLU A 9 -4.57 -13.49 -4.01
N ARG A 10 -5.61 -12.89 -3.40
CA ARG A 10 -5.68 -11.45 -3.14
C ARG A 10 -5.49 -11.18 -1.65
N ILE A 11 -4.48 -10.37 -1.34
CA ILE A 11 -4.22 -9.87 -0.01
C ILE A 11 -4.76 -8.43 0.08
N GLU A 12 -5.66 -8.18 1.02
CA GLU A 12 -6.21 -6.84 1.27
C GLU A 12 -5.57 -6.20 2.51
N PHE A 13 -5.07 -4.97 2.33
CA PHE A 13 -4.53 -4.13 3.39
C PHE A 13 -5.39 -2.87 3.57
N THR A 14 -5.66 -2.53 4.83
CA THR A 14 -6.42 -1.34 5.18
C THR A 14 -5.45 -0.19 5.43
N THR A 15 -5.47 0.82 4.55
CA THR A 15 -4.59 1.99 4.62
C THR A 15 -5.15 3.14 5.47
N GLY A 16 -6.37 3.01 6.00
CA GLY A 16 -7.03 4.04 6.83
C GLY A 16 -7.50 5.31 6.09
N TYR A 17 -6.90 5.66 4.96
CA TYR A 17 -7.25 6.86 4.20
C TYR A 17 -8.61 6.77 3.51
N ARG A 18 -9.38 7.86 3.61
CA ARG A 18 -10.60 8.12 2.82
C ARG A 18 -10.34 9.30 1.90
N ILE A 19 -10.39 9.08 0.60
CA ILE A 19 -10.09 10.09 -0.44
C ILE A 19 -11.32 10.17 -1.35
N ASP A 20 -11.75 11.39 -1.68
CA ASP A 20 -12.83 11.60 -2.65
C ASP A 20 -12.39 11.09 -4.03
N ALA A 21 -13.23 10.33 -4.72
CA ALA A 21 -12.88 9.74 -6.02
C ALA A 21 -12.43 10.80 -7.05
N ALA A 22 -13.02 12.00 -7.03
CA ALA A 22 -12.62 13.11 -7.90
C ALA A 22 -11.18 13.61 -7.67
N LYS A 23 -10.65 13.42 -6.45
CA LYS A 23 -9.29 13.80 -6.04
C LYS A 23 -8.28 12.66 -6.20
N TRP A 24 -8.72 11.47 -6.59
CA TRP A 24 -7.85 10.33 -6.85
C TRP A 24 -7.44 10.29 -8.32
N ASP A 25 -6.17 10.02 -8.57
CA ASP A 25 -5.60 9.74 -9.89
C ASP A 25 -5.44 8.21 -9.98
N VAL A 26 -6.30 7.57 -10.77
CA VAL A 26 -6.34 6.10 -10.90
C VAL A 26 -5.09 5.58 -11.59
N ASP A 27 -4.65 6.27 -12.65
CA ASP A 27 -3.49 5.86 -13.45
C ASP A 27 -2.19 5.93 -12.63
N LYS A 28 -2.06 6.97 -11.81
CA LYS A 28 -0.88 7.17 -10.96
C LYS A 28 -1.01 6.55 -9.56
N GLN A 29 -2.18 6.00 -9.24
CA GLN A 29 -2.53 5.47 -7.92
C GLN A 29 -2.16 6.43 -6.77
N ARG A 30 -2.49 7.72 -6.92
CA ARG A 30 -2.13 8.76 -5.94
C ARG A 30 -3.21 9.83 -5.82
N VAL A 31 -3.19 10.59 -4.74
CA VAL A 31 -4.02 11.78 -4.56
C VAL A 31 -3.48 12.92 -5.44
N LYS A 32 -4.39 13.61 -6.14
CA LYS A 32 -4.06 14.80 -6.93
C LYS A 32 -3.48 15.90 -6.03
N ASN A 33 -2.46 16.58 -6.53
CA ASN A 33 -1.74 17.62 -5.78
C ASN A 33 -2.66 18.78 -5.36
N GLY A 34 -2.29 19.48 -4.28
CA GLY A 34 -3.03 20.66 -3.80
C GLY A 34 -4.37 20.36 -3.11
N CYS A 35 -4.70 19.09 -2.89
CA CYS A 35 -5.95 18.68 -2.22
C CYS A 35 -5.70 18.22 -0.78
N THR A 36 -6.76 18.28 0.03
CA THR A 36 -6.83 17.63 1.35
C THR A 36 -8.02 16.68 1.42
N ASN A 37 -7.93 15.69 2.31
CA ASN A 37 -9.06 14.84 2.66
C ASN A 37 -9.96 15.50 3.74
N LYS A 38 -11.04 14.81 4.14
CA LYS A 38 -11.96 15.30 5.19
C LYS A 38 -11.30 15.48 6.56
N LEU A 39 -10.17 14.82 6.81
CA LEU A 39 -9.37 14.94 8.02
C LEU A 39 -8.24 15.99 7.88
N LYS A 40 -8.28 16.82 6.82
CA LYS A 40 -7.28 17.85 6.51
C LYS A 40 -5.86 17.32 6.26
N GLN A 41 -5.69 16.02 6.03
CA GLN A 41 -4.41 15.45 5.61
C GLN A 41 -4.14 15.87 4.17
N SER A 42 -2.95 16.36 3.90
CA SER A 42 -2.56 16.84 2.57
C SER A 42 -2.33 15.69 1.59
N ALA A 43 -2.52 15.97 0.30
CA ALA A 43 -2.18 15.03 -0.76
C ALA A 43 -0.72 14.59 -0.68
N ALA A 44 0.20 15.48 -0.31
CA ALA A 44 1.62 15.16 -0.16
C ALA A 44 1.86 14.12 0.95
N GLU A 45 1.28 14.33 2.14
CA GLU A 45 1.39 13.38 3.26
C GLU A 45 0.78 12.02 2.91
N ILE A 46 -0.43 12.02 2.35
CA ILE A 46 -1.10 10.77 1.96
C ILE A 46 -0.28 10.03 0.91
N ASN A 47 0.21 10.74 -0.12
CA ASN A 47 1.02 10.13 -1.17
C ASN A 47 2.35 9.59 -0.65
N ALA A 48 3.00 10.29 0.28
CA ALA A 48 4.21 9.80 0.93
C ALA A 48 3.94 8.50 1.72
N SER A 49 2.82 8.43 2.46
CA SER A 49 2.43 7.22 3.18
C SER A 49 2.06 6.07 2.24
N LEU A 50 1.35 6.33 1.14
CA LEU A 50 1.04 5.32 0.12
C LEU A 50 2.32 4.78 -0.53
N LEU A 51 3.27 5.65 -0.85
CA LEU A 51 4.57 5.26 -1.37
C LEU A 51 5.33 4.39 -0.37
N ARG A 52 5.30 4.76 0.92
CA ARG A 52 5.89 3.94 1.99
C ARG A 52 5.29 2.54 2.02
N TYR A 53 3.96 2.40 2.00
CA TYR A 53 3.32 1.07 1.96
C TYR A 53 3.74 0.24 0.74
N TYR A 54 3.91 0.87 -0.41
CA TYR A 54 4.40 0.20 -1.61
C TYR A 54 5.83 -0.31 -1.42
N THR A 55 6.73 0.55 -0.95
CA THR A 55 8.13 0.20 -0.66
C THR A 55 8.24 -0.88 0.42
N ASP A 56 7.42 -0.81 1.46
CA ASP A 56 7.37 -1.78 2.55
C ASP A 56 7.00 -3.18 2.05
N ILE A 57 5.95 -3.29 1.21
CA ILE A 57 5.58 -4.55 0.56
C ILE A 57 6.71 -5.09 -0.33
N GLN A 58 7.32 -4.24 -1.16
CA GLN A 58 8.45 -4.65 -1.99
C GLN A 58 9.61 -5.16 -1.15
N GLY A 59 9.92 -4.50 -0.04
CA GLY A 59 10.96 -4.92 0.90
C GLY A 59 10.65 -6.27 1.54
N ILE A 60 9.38 -6.56 1.88
CA ILE A 60 8.97 -7.87 2.39
C ILE A 60 9.21 -8.96 1.34
N PHE A 61 8.75 -8.76 0.11
CA PHE A 61 8.99 -9.73 -0.98
C PHE A 61 10.50 -9.93 -1.22
N LYS A 62 11.28 -8.86 -1.20
CA LYS A 62 12.74 -8.94 -1.38
C LYS A 62 13.41 -9.75 -0.26
N LYS A 63 12.96 -9.62 0.98
CA LYS A 63 13.48 -10.41 2.11
C LYS A 63 13.23 -11.90 1.90
N PHE A 64 12.04 -12.29 1.45
CA PHE A 64 11.73 -13.69 1.14
C PHE A 64 12.53 -14.22 -0.05
N GLU A 65 12.68 -13.39 -1.10
CA GLU A 65 13.52 -13.72 -2.27
C GLU A 65 14.98 -13.98 -1.88
N VAL A 66 15.57 -13.14 -1.02
CA VAL A 66 16.96 -13.31 -0.54
C VAL A 66 17.12 -14.57 0.32
N GLN A 67 16.05 -15.01 0.99
CA GLN A 67 16.03 -16.25 1.76
C GLN A 67 15.70 -17.47 0.90
N GLU A 68 15.48 -17.30 -0.41
CA GLU A 68 15.05 -18.35 -1.34
C GLU A 68 13.74 -19.05 -0.91
N ILE A 69 12.88 -18.33 -0.19
CA ILE A 69 11.60 -18.83 0.32
C ILE A 69 10.48 -18.22 -0.54
N LEU A 70 9.57 -19.07 -1.03
CA LEU A 70 8.30 -18.60 -1.58
C LEU A 70 7.34 -18.32 -0.41
N PRO A 71 7.00 -17.06 -0.12
CA PRO A 71 6.18 -16.76 1.02
C PRO A 71 4.72 -17.15 0.78
N THR A 72 4.01 -17.52 1.84
CA THR A 72 2.54 -17.62 1.79
C THR A 72 1.88 -16.25 1.96
N THR A 73 0.63 -16.13 1.54
CA THR A 73 -0.15 -14.90 1.73
C THR A 73 -0.29 -14.50 3.20
N GLU A 74 -0.38 -15.48 4.10
CA GLU A 74 -0.36 -15.25 5.55
C GLU A 74 0.98 -14.68 6.05
N GLN A 75 2.10 -15.19 5.54
CA GLN A 75 3.43 -14.69 5.90
C GLN A 75 3.63 -13.25 5.44
N ILE A 76 3.21 -12.91 4.21
CA ILE A 76 3.26 -11.54 3.69
C ILE A 76 2.39 -10.62 4.56
N LYS A 77 1.15 -11.05 4.87
CA LYS A 77 0.22 -10.26 5.69
C LYS A 77 0.75 -10.04 7.10
N LYS A 78 1.34 -11.07 7.71
CA LYS A 78 1.96 -10.99 9.04
C LYS A 78 3.16 -10.05 9.01
N ALA A 79 4.08 -10.20 8.06
CA ALA A 79 5.26 -9.37 7.93
C ALA A 79 4.91 -7.89 7.75
N PHE A 80 3.86 -7.58 6.97
CA PHE A 80 3.39 -6.21 6.77
C PHE A 80 2.73 -5.62 8.03
N ASN A 81 1.95 -6.41 8.77
CA ASN A 81 1.30 -5.94 10.01
C ASN A 81 2.27 -5.76 11.19
N THR A 82 3.49 -6.28 11.11
CA THR A 82 4.53 -6.12 12.13
C THR A 82 5.48 -4.94 11.88
N LEU A 83 5.25 -4.15 10.82
CA LEU A 83 5.97 -2.90 10.54
C LEU A 83 5.41 -1.73 11.36
#